data_AF-A0A453BTT3-F1
#
_entry.id   AF-A0A453BTT3-F1
#
_cell.length_a   1.000
_cell.length_b   1.000
_cell.length_c   1.000
_cell.angle_alpha   90.00
_cell.angle_beta   90.00
_cell.angle_gamma   90.00
#
_symmetry.space_group_name_H-M   'P 1'
#
loop_
_entity.id
_entity.type
_entity.pdbx_description
1 polymer ?
#
loop_
_entity_poly.entity_id
_entity_poly.type
_entity_poly.pdbx_seq_one_letter_code
_entity_poly.pdbx_strand_id
1 'polypeptide(L)'
;MRVKETFFHRVKFIVADETTTRFWEDTWLGNTPLALQYPSLYHIAQRKDDYVATILQTVPLNIQFRRSLVGERWASWLHLVRRLMDVQLSDQGDTLNWKL
;
A
#
# COMPACT_ATOMS: atom_id res chain seq x y z
N MET A 1 -0.57 -34.91 -1.58
CA MET A 1 0.20 -33.69 -1.25
C MET A 1 -0.71 -32.48 -1.31
N ARG A 2 -1.17 -31.94 -0.18
CA ARG A 2 -1.79 -30.61 -0.08
C ARG A 2 -1.36 -29.99 1.23
N VAL A 3 -0.14 -29.48 1.22
CA VAL A 3 0.37 -28.66 2.31
C VAL A 3 0.73 -27.31 1.71
N LYS A 4 0.03 -26.28 2.18
CA LYS A 4 0.47 -24.89 2.21
C LYS A 4 -0.11 -24.36 3.52
N GLU A 5 0.37 -24.84 4.67
CA GLU A 5 1.54 -24.31 5.38
C GLU A 5 1.59 -22.77 5.31
N THR A 6 0.91 -22.16 6.28
CA THR A 6 1.51 -21.21 7.23
C THR A 6 2.69 -20.37 6.71
N PHE A 7 2.38 -19.31 5.96
CA PHE A 7 3.32 -18.22 5.67
C PHE A 7 2.94 -16.95 6.44
N PHE A 8 2.66 -17.07 7.75
CA PHE A 8 2.19 -15.94 8.57
C PHE A 8 3.19 -15.38 9.58
N HIS A 9 4.45 -15.83 9.61
CA HIS A 9 5.42 -15.25 10.54
C HIS A 9 6.80 -15.15 9.90
N ARG A 10 7.40 -13.95 9.99
CA ARG A 10 8.84 -13.66 9.80
C ARG A 10 9.40 -13.52 8.38
N VAL A 11 8.62 -13.03 7.43
CA VAL A 11 9.23 -12.40 6.24
C VAL A 11 8.78 -10.96 6.19
N LYS A 12 9.59 -10.08 6.79
CA LYS A 12 9.80 -8.73 6.27
C LYS A 12 9.80 -8.89 4.75
N PHE A 13 8.77 -8.40 4.07
CA PHE A 13 8.67 -8.43 2.62
C PHE A 13 9.87 -7.64 2.08
N ILE A 14 10.98 -8.34 1.86
CA ILE A 14 12.09 -7.87 1.08
C ILE A 14 11.54 -7.82 -0.34
N VAL A 15 11.09 -6.63 -0.75
CA VAL A 15 11.06 -6.18 -2.14
C VAL A 15 10.45 -7.24 -3.07
N ALA A 16 9.16 -7.51 -2.92
CA ALA A 16 8.39 -7.86 -4.11
C ALA A 16 8.38 -6.58 -4.95
N ASP A 17 9.16 -6.59 -6.03
CA ASP A 17 9.26 -5.54 -7.05
C ASP A 17 8.02 -4.63 -7.01
N GLU A 18 8.19 -3.35 -6.62
CA GLU A 18 7.09 -2.39 -6.48
C GLU A 18 6.26 -2.26 -7.77
N THR A 19 6.83 -2.74 -8.88
CA THR A 19 6.28 -2.86 -10.22
C THR A 19 5.18 -3.92 -10.36
N THR A 20 5.11 -4.93 -9.47
CA THR A 20 4.13 -6.04 -9.54
C THR A 20 3.20 -6.14 -8.33
N THR A 21 3.48 -5.38 -7.27
CA THR A 21 2.69 -5.36 -6.04
C THR A 21 1.43 -4.51 -6.21
N ARG A 22 0.23 -5.07 -5.98
CA ARG A 22 -1.04 -4.34 -6.06
C ARG A 22 -1.22 -3.41 -4.87
N PHE A 23 -1.59 -2.17 -5.14
CA PHE A 23 -1.74 -1.16 -4.10
C PHE A 23 -2.76 -1.53 -3.03
N TRP A 24 -3.91 -2.09 -3.42
CA TRP A 24 -4.98 -2.39 -2.46
C TRP A 24 -4.92 -3.80 -1.89
N GLU A 25 -4.60 -4.78 -2.72
CA GLU A 25 -4.80 -6.20 -2.40
C GLU A 25 -3.59 -6.86 -1.75
N ASP A 26 -2.38 -6.35 -2.02
CA ASP A 26 -1.16 -6.90 -1.46
C ASP A 26 -0.76 -6.21 -0.14
N THR A 27 -0.01 -6.93 0.67
CA THR A 27 0.50 -6.43 1.96
C THR A 27 1.87 -5.79 1.74
N TRP A 28 1.86 -4.49 1.47
CA TRP A 28 3.08 -3.70 1.31
C TRP A 28 3.17 -2.52 2.27
N LEU A 29 2.03 -2.05 2.81
CA LEU A 29 1.95 -0.99 3.81
C LEU A 29 1.39 -1.52 5.14
N GLY A 30 2.29 -1.99 6.01
CA GLY A 30 1.98 -2.57 7.32
C GLY A 30 1.86 -4.09 7.29
N ASN A 31 1.00 -4.65 8.15
CA ASN A 31 0.86 -6.11 8.33
C ASN A 31 -0.33 -6.72 7.58
N THR A 32 -1.23 -5.91 7.03
CA THR A 32 -2.42 -6.36 6.32
C THR A 32 -2.62 -5.56 5.02
N PRO A 33 -3.33 -6.11 4.02
CA PRO A 33 -3.67 -5.39 2.80
C PRO A 33 -4.44 -4.09 3.08
N LEU A 34 -4.21 -3.06 2.27
CA LEU A 34 -4.93 -1.78 2.39
C LEU A 34 -6.44 -1.94 2.18
N ALA A 35 -6.87 -2.91 1.37
CA ALA A 35 -8.28 -3.24 1.17
C ALA A 35 -8.98 -3.68 2.47
N LEU A 36 -8.26 -4.37 3.36
CA LEU A 36 -8.79 -4.80 4.66
C LEU A 36 -8.68 -3.69 5.72
N GLN A 37 -7.63 -2.85 5.65
CA GLN A 37 -7.48 -1.73 6.57
C GLN A 37 -8.48 -0.60 6.29
N TYR A 38 -8.80 -0.35 5.01
CA TYR A 38 -9.69 0.72 4.57
C TYR A 38 -10.78 0.21 3.61
N PRO A 39 -11.70 -0.64 4.08
CA PRO A 39 -12.73 -1.24 3.24
C PRO A 39 -13.62 -0.18 2.58
N SER A 40 -13.89 0.93 3.27
CA SER A 40 -14.69 2.03 2.74
C SER A 40 -14.01 2.77 1.58
N LEU A 41 -12.68 2.92 1.60
CA LEU A 41 -11.91 3.52 0.51
C LEU A 41 -11.78 2.55 -0.65
N TYR A 42 -11.49 1.29 -0.36
CA TYR A 42 -11.39 0.23 -1.37
C TYR A 42 -12.70 0.06 -2.15
N HIS A 43 -13.86 0.16 -1.49
CA HIS A 43 -15.15 0.03 -2.15
C HIS A 43 -15.39 1.12 -3.21
N ILE A 44 -14.86 2.32 -2.99
CA ILE A 44 -15.02 3.46 -3.90
C ILE A 44 -13.82 3.67 -4.83
N ALA A 45 -12.73 2.93 -4.64
CA ALA A 45 -11.56 2.97 -5.51
C ALA A 45 -11.94 2.51 -6.93
N GLN A 46 -11.58 3.31 -7.93
CA GLN A 46 -11.90 3.02 -9.33
C GLN A 46 -10.92 2.02 -9.93
N ARG A 47 -9.64 2.12 -9.55
CA ARG A 47 -8.57 1.24 -9.98
C ARG A 47 -8.03 0.47 -8.78
N LYS A 48 -8.37 -0.81 -8.72
CA LYS A 48 -8.00 -1.71 -7.62
C LYS A 48 -6.76 -2.53 -7.94
N ASP A 49 -6.57 -2.79 -9.23
CA ASP A 49 -5.46 -3.56 -9.80
C ASP A 49 -4.23 -2.70 -10.13
N ASP A 50 -4.23 -1.40 -9.79
CA ASP A 50 -3.05 -0.55 -9.97
C ASP A 50 -1.92 -0.99 -9.03
N TYR A 51 -0.70 -0.86 -9.55
CA TYR A 51 0.52 -1.21 -8.82
C TYR A 51 1.00 -0.06 -7.93
N VAL A 52 1.71 -0.44 -6.87
CA VAL A 52 2.33 0.49 -5.91
C VAL A 52 3.27 1.46 -6.63
N ALA A 53 4.16 0.96 -7.48
CA ALA A 53 5.09 1.79 -8.25
C ALA A 53 4.35 2.85 -9.07
N THR A 54 3.31 2.47 -9.83
CA THR A 54 2.56 3.43 -10.66
C THR A 54 1.88 4.52 -9.84
N ILE A 55 1.35 4.17 -8.66
CA ILE A 55 0.65 5.11 -7.78
C ILE A 55 1.64 6.03 -7.06
N LEU A 56 2.77 5.51 -6.59
CA LEU A 56 3.78 6.26 -5.84
C LEU A 56 4.73 7.08 -6.74
N GLN A 57 4.86 6.72 -8.02
CA GLN A 57 5.70 7.44 -8.99
C GLN A 57 5.19 8.85 -9.33
N THR A 58 3.92 9.17 -9.04
CA THR A 58 3.31 10.44 -9.41
C THR A 58 2.87 11.22 -8.17
N VAL A 59 3.20 12.52 -8.15
CA VAL A 59 2.67 13.49 -7.18
C VAL A 59 1.82 14.50 -7.97
N PRO A 60 0.50 14.55 -7.77
CA PRO A 60 -0.30 13.82 -6.76
C PRO A 60 -0.48 12.32 -7.08
N LEU A 61 -0.66 11.51 -6.02
CA LEU A 61 -0.94 10.07 -6.10
C LEU A 61 -2.04 9.79 -7.14
N ASN A 62 -1.77 8.92 -8.10
CA ASN A 62 -2.72 8.56 -9.16
C ASN A 62 -3.82 7.60 -8.68
N ILE A 63 -4.55 7.99 -7.63
CA ILE A 63 -5.65 7.22 -7.06
C ILE A 63 -6.97 7.90 -7.41
N GLN A 64 -7.79 7.19 -8.18
CA GLN A 64 -9.11 7.67 -8.60
C GLN A 64 -10.22 7.01 -7.77
N PHE A 65 -11.14 7.84 -7.29
CA PHE A 65 -12.32 7.40 -6.54
C PHE A 65 -13.61 7.68 -7.32
N ARG A 66 -14.51 6.70 -7.36
CA ARG A 66 -15.83 6.82 -8.00
C ARG A 66 -16.82 7.68 -7.21
N ARG A 67 -16.51 7.97 -5.94
CA ARG A 67 -17.36 8.72 -5.01
C ARG A 67 -16.53 9.77 -4.31
N SER A 68 -17.18 10.87 -3.92
CA SER A 68 -16.55 11.93 -3.14
C SER A 68 -16.03 11.41 -1.80
N LEU A 69 -14.83 11.84 -1.43
CA LEU A 69 -14.24 11.61 -0.12
C LEU A 69 -14.83 12.63 0.86
N VAL A 70 -15.85 12.23 1.62
CA VAL A 70 -16.53 13.10 2.60
C VAL A 70 -16.66 12.37 3.93
N GLY A 71 -16.55 13.11 5.04
CA GLY A 71 -16.67 12.59 6.40
C GLY A 71 -15.59 11.55 6.74
N GLU A 72 -16.01 10.42 7.30
CA GLU A 72 -15.16 9.28 7.70
C GLU A 72 -14.20 8.81 6.58
N ARG A 73 -14.65 8.90 5.31
CA ARG A 73 -13.82 8.53 4.15
C ARG A 73 -12.67 9.51 3.94
N TRP A 74 -12.89 10.80 4.18
CA TRP A 74 -11.83 11.80 4.09
C TRP A 74 -10.81 11.62 5.21
N ALA A 75 -11.26 11.35 6.44
CA ALA A 75 -10.36 11.03 7.55
C ALA A 75 -9.51 9.79 7.26
N SER A 76 -10.13 8.73 6.74
CA SER A 76 -9.43 7.50 6.31
C SER A 76 -8.41 7.77 5.21
N TRP A 77 -8.77 8.62 4.23
CA TRP A 77 -7.87 9.00 3.15
C TRP A 77 -6.67 9.81 3.65
N LEU A 78 -6.90 10.81 4.51
CA LEU A 78 -5.81 11.58 5.13
C LEU A 78 -4.88 10.68 5.94
N HIS A 79 -5.43 9.72 6.69
CA HIS A 79 -4.64 8.75 7.43
C HIS A 79 -3.78 7.89 6.50
N LEU A 80 -4.34 7.42 5.39
CA LEU A 80 -3.59 6.69 4.37
C LEU A 80 -2.47 7.54 3.77
N VAL A 81 -2.78 8.76 3.29
CA VAL A 81 -1.81 9.68 2.69
C VAL A 81 -0.67 9.99 3.65
N ARG A 82 -0.95 10.18 4.95
CA ARG A 82 0.08 10.39 5.97
C ARG A 82 1.05 9.22 6.05
N ARG A 83 0.55 7.98 6.05
CA ARG A 83 1.42 6.79 6.04
C ARG A 83 2.22 6.65 4.75
N LEU A 84 1.65 7.04 3.61
CA LEU A 84 2.35 7.03 2.33
C LEU A 84 3.50 8.05 2.30
N MET A 85 3.26 9.27 2.83
CA MET A 85 4.30 10.29 2.94
C MET A 85 5.45 9.82 3.86
N ASP A 86 5.14 9.13 4.96
CA ASP A 86 6.14 8.57 5.86
C ASP A 86 7.03 7.54 5.15
N VAL A 87 6.44 6.67 4.33
CA VAL A 87 7.19 5.70 3.51
C VAL A 87 8.06 6.39 2.46
N GLN A 88 7.53 7.35 1.70
CA GLN A 88 8.31 8.10 0.70
C GLN A 88 9.47 8.89 1.33
N LEU A 89 9.27 9.45 2.53
CA LEU A 89 10.33 10.15 3.26
C LEU A 89 11.40 9.18 3.78
N SER A 90 11.00 7.98 4.23
CA SER A 90 11.95 6.94 4.66
C SER A 90 12.81 6.42 3.50
N ASP A 91 12.21 6.26 2.31
CA ASP A 91 12.93 5.80 1.11
C ASP A 91 13.97 6.82 0.62
N GLN A 92 13.69 8.13 0.73
CA GLN A 92 14.70 9.16 0.44
C GLN A 92 15.83 9.27 1.46
N GLY A 93 15.65 8.77 2.70
CA GLY A 93 16.64 8.84 3.77
C GLY A 93 17.54 7.61 3.89
N ASP A 94 17.01 6.43 3.55
CA ASP A 94 17.71 5.16 3.71
C ASP A 94 18.33 4.71 2.38
N THR A 95 19.46 5.33 2.02
CA THR A 95 20.45 4.63 1.19
C THR A 95 20.89 3.41 1.98
N LEU A 96 20.24 2.27 1.70
CA LEU A 96 20.35 1.00 2.39
C LEU A 96 21.82 0.54 2.51
N ASN A 97 22.45 0.91 3.62
CA ASN A 97 23.73 0.37 4.05
C ASN A 97 23.45 -0.98 4.73
N TRP A 98 23.23 -2.02 3.94
CA TRP A 98 23.25 -3.40 4.45
C TRP A 98 24.69 -3.76 4.79
N LYS A 99 25.10 -3.55 6.04
CA LYS A 99 26.33 -4.16 6.55
C LYS A 99 26.07 -5.64 6.84
N LEU A 100 26.90 -6.47 6.18
CA LEU A 100 27.04 -7.92 6.28
C LEU A 100 27.01 -8.46 7.72
#